data_AF-A0A645GIH1-F1
#
_entry.id   AF-A0A645GIH1-F1
#
_cell.length_a   1.000
_cell.length_b   1.000
_cell.length_c   1.000
_cell.angle_alpha   90.00
_cell.angle_beta   90.00
_cell.angle_gamma   90.00
#
_symmetry.space_group_name_H-M   'P 1'
#
loop_
_entity.id
_entity.type
_entity.pdbx_description
1 polymer ?
#
loop_
_entity_poly.entity_id
_entity_poly.type
_entity_poly.pdbx_seq_one_letter_code
_entity_poly.pdbx_strand_id
1 'polypeptide(L)'
;MTGKSFEEALRTRTFEPDAPNFTPRVSGIVDLRDGDFSYKMSILKSCGGNADSVERFFFEYLQPVAGQGCFIHTYKGDGNPIPSFEGEPEPVAIRGGIDAFTASLWESLNADNKVSLFVRTIALATGETETRIVNKHR
;
A
#
# COMPACT_ATOMS: atom_id res chain seq x y z
N MET A 1 23.46 10.36 -8.57
CA MET A 1 22.48 10.65 -7.51
C MET A 1 22.69 9.64 -6.39
N THR A 2 23.19 10.07 -5.24
CA THR A 2 23.43 9.23 -4.06
C THR A 2 22.20 9.26 -3.14
N GLY A 3 21.17 8.49 -3.50
CA GLY A 3 20.06 8.15 -2.62
C GLY A 3 20.11 6.65 -2.33
N LYS A 4 19.78 6.24 -1.11
CA LYS A 4 19.60 4.81 -0.78
C LYS A 4 18.39 4.27 -1.55
N SER A 5 18.45 3.01 -1.98
CA SER A 5 17.34 2.29 -2.58
C SER A 5 16.14 2.17 -1.62
N PHE A 6 14.97 1.87 -2.19
CA PHE A 6 13.74 1.63 -1.43
C PHE A 6 13.95 0.57 -0.34
N GLU A 7 14.62 -0.52 -0.69
CA GLU A 7 14.94 -1.64 0.21
C GLU A 7 15.91 -1.22 1.31
N GLU A 8 16.97 -0.46 0.98
CA GLU A 8 17.91 0.06 1.98
C GLU A 8 17.26 1.00 2.98
N ALA A 9 16.33 1.85 2.52
CA ALA A 9 15.56 2.72 3.42
C ALA A 9 14.70 1.90 4.38
N LEU A 10 14.01 0.88 3.89
CA LEU A 10 13.12 0.04 4.69
C LEU A 10 13.85 -0.94 5.61
N ARG A 11 15.10 -1.30 5.31
CA ARG A 11 15.96 -2.06 6.23
C ARG A 11 16.30 -1.30 7.52
N THR A 12 16.14 0.01 7.56
CA THR A 12 16.28 0.83 8.78
C THR A 12 15.02 0.88 9.64
N ARG A 13 13.93 0.24 9.19
CA ARG A 13 12.62 0.25 9.84
C ARG A 13 12.21 -1.16 10.28
N THR A 14 11.18 -1.20 11.12
CA THR A 14 10.46 -2.39 11.58
C THR A 14 8.95 -2.08 11.67
N PHE A 15 8.12 -3.01 12.13
CA PHE A 15 6.70 -2.80 12.44
C PHE A 15 6.46 -1.67 13.49
N GLU A 16 5.21 -1.30 13.74
CA GLU A 16 4.87 -0.32 14.78
C GLU A 16 5.13 -0.88 16.20
N PRO A 17 5.64 -0.07 17.15
CA PRO A 17 5.91 -0.52 18.51
C PRO A 17 4.65 -0.48 19.40
N ASP A 18 3.53 -1.05 18.93
CA ASP A 18 2.20 -0.98 19.53
C ASP A 18 1.69 -2.34 20.03
N ALA A 19 2.48 -2.97 20.91
CA ALA A 19 2.13 -4.24 21.52
C ALA A 19 0.68 -4.25 22.07
N PRO A 20 -0.07 -5.36 21.93
CA PRO A 20 0.35 -6.64 21.36
C PRO A 20 0.19 -6.77 19.85
N ASN A 21 -0.23 -5.71 19.13
CA ASN A 21 -0.59 -5.81 17.71
C ASN A 21 0.64 -5.82 16.79
N PHE A 22 1.66 -5.04 17.12
CA PHE A 22 2.87 -4.91 16.28
C PHE A 22 2.51 -4.61 14.82
N THR A 23 1.72 -3.55 14.64
CA THR A 23 1.06 -3.22 13.37
C THR A 23 2.06 -3.21 12.22
N PRO A 24 1.80 -3.96 11.13
CA PRO A 24 2.71 -3.97 9.99
C PRO A 24 2.85 -2.58 9.36
N ARG A 25 4.06 -2.27 8.89
CA ARG A 25 4.28 -1.09 8.03
C ARG A 25 4.22 -1.51 6.57
N VAL A 26 3.24 -0.96 5.85
CA VAL A 26 3.15 -1.09 4.39
C VAL A 26 3.78 0.13 3.71
N SER A 27 4.44 -0.07 2.57
CA SER A 27 5.00 1.02 1.77
C SER A 27 4.91 0.69 0.29
N GLY A 28 4.85 1.73 -0.54
CA GLY A 28 4.88 1.59 -1.99
C GLY A 28 5.65 2.74 -2.62
N ILE A 29 6.31 2.46 -3.74
CA ILE A 29 6.99 3.45 -4.57
C ILE A 29 6.67 3.19 -6.03
N VAL A 30 6.40 4.25 -6.77
CA VAL A 30 6.18 4.24 -8.21
C VAL A 30 7.41 4.83 -8.89
N ASP A 31 7.80 4.22 -10.00
CA ASP A 31 8.89 4.66 -10.86
C ASP A 31 8.35 4.91 -12.27
N LEU A 32 8.70 6.08 -12.83
CA LEU A 32 8.23 6.59 -14.12
C LEU A 32 9.41 6.92 -15.06
N ARG A 33 10.60 6.38 -14.79
CA ARG A 33 11.80 6.66 -15.59
C ARG A 33 11.65 6.13 -17.02
N ASP A 34 12.22 6.86 -17.96
CA ASP A 34 12.35 6.48 -19.38
C ASP A 34 11.02 6.19 -20.12
N GLY A 35 9.90 6.70 -19.60
CA GLY A 35 8.57 6.48 -20.18
C GLY A 35 7.95 5.12 -19.82
N ASP A 36 8.64 4.33 -19.00
CA ASP A 36 8.14 3.07 -18.46
C ASP A 36 7.49 3.29 -17.08
N PHE A 37 6.59 2.38 -16.70
CA PHE A 37 5.94 2.38 -15.39
C PHE A 37 6.31 1.09 -14.66
N SER A 38 6.88 1.23 -13.47
CA SER A 38 7.04 0.11 -12.54
C SER A 38 6.71 0.57 -11.13
N TYR A 39 6.45 -0.39 -10.24
CA TYR A 39 6.25 -0.07 -8.83
C TYR A 39 6.73 -1.20 -7.93
N LYS A 40 7.08 -0.82 -6.71
CA LYS A 40 7.42 -1.77 -5.64
C LYS A 40 6.50 -1.56 -4.46
N MET A 41 6.22 -2.66 -3.76
CA MET A 41 5.48 -2.66 -2.50
C MET A 41 6.28 -3.42 -1.45
N SER A 42 6.05 -3.09 -0.18
CA SER A 42 6.64 -3.84 0.92
C SER A 42 5.70 -3.94 2.11
N ILE A 43 5.88 -4.99 2.89
CA ILE A 43 5.32 -5.12 4.24
C ILE A 43 6.41 -5.56 5.22
N LEU A 44 6.53 -4.82 6.33
CA LEU A 44 7.40 -5.16 7.45
C LEU A 44 6.51 -5.56 8.63
N LYS A 45 6.63 -6.79 9.13
CA LYS A 45 5.75 -7.33 10.18
C LYS A 45 6.53 -8.14 11.21
N SER A 46 5.93 -8.35 12.38
CA SER A 46 6.47 -9.26 13.37
C SER A 46 6.22 -10.71 12.95
N CYS A 47 7.14 -11.62 13.29
CA CYS A 47 6.95 -13.05 13.05
C CYS A 47 5.94 -13.60 14.06
N GLY A 48 4.67 -13.71 13.65
CA GLY A 48 3.61 -14.27 14.49
C GLY A 48 3.39 -13.51 15.81
N GLY A 49 3.60 -12.20 15.82
CA GLY A 49 3.49 -11.38 17.04
C GLY A 49 4.75 -11.37 17.92
N ASN A 50 5.86 -11.98 17.49
CA ASN A 50 7.12 -11.91 18.21
C ASN A 50 7.80 -10.54 18.04
N ALA A 51 7.89 -9.76 19.11
CA ALA A 51 8.51 -8.43 19.14
C ALA A 51 10.01 -8.43 18.76
N ASP A 52 10.70 -9.56 18.92
CA ASP A 52 12.13 -9.69 18.65
C ASP A 52 12.43 -10.17 17.21
N SER A 53 11.40 -10.50 16.44
CA SER A 53 11.56 -11.07 15.09
C SER A 53 10.80 -10.27 14.05
N VAL A 54 11.56 -9.66 13.14
CA VAL A 54 11.04 -8.85 12.02
C VAL A 54 11.16 -9.59 10.70
N GLU A 55 10.05 -9.68 9.99
CA GLU A 55 9.96 -10.18 8.62
C GLU A 55 9.81 -9.00 7.66
N ARG A 56 10.50 -9.08 6.51
CA ARG A 56 10.46 -8.04 5.48
C ARG A 56 10.20 -8.67 4.14
N PHE A 57 9.12 -8.26 3.50
CA PHE A 57 8.72 -8.74 2.19
C PHE A 57 8.73 -7.57 1.20
N PHE A 58 9.26 -7.81 0.02
CA PHE A 58 9.36 -6.85 -1.08
C PHE A 58 8.75 -7.50 -2.32
N PHE A 59 7.90 -6.75 -3.01
CA PHE A 59 7.21 -7.18 -4.23
C PHE A 59 7.50 -6.16 -5.32
N GLU A 60 7.95 -6.62 -6.48
CA GLU A 60 8.39 -5.76 -7.59
C GLU A 60 7.58 -6.07 -8.84
N TYR A 61 7.06 -5.02 -9.47
CA TYR A 61 6.24 -5.11 -10.68
C TYR A 61 6.87 -4.23 -11.75
N LEU A 62 7.77 -4.84 -12.55
CA LEU A 62 8.54 -4.14 -13.58
C LEU A 62 7.74 -3.85 -14.85
N GLN A 63 6.73 -4.66 -15.16
CA GLN A 63 5.82 -4.47 -16.28
C GLN A 63 4.36 -4.65 -15.84
N PRO A 64 3.78 -3.67 -15.14
CA PRO A 64 2.38 -3.72 -14.72
C PRO A 64 1.43 -3.87 -15.90
N VAL A 65 0.44 -4.76 -15.76
CA VAL A 65 -0.58 -4.98 -16.77
C VAL A 65 -1.65 -3.90 -16.67
N ALA A 66 -1.94 -3.23 -17.79
CA ALA A 66 -2.96 -2.19 -17.83
C ALA A 66 -4.32 -2.70 -17.32
N GLY A 67 -4.95 -1.93 -16.43
CA GLY A 67 -6.22 -2.30 -15.79
C GLY A 67 -6.08 -3.26 -14.60
N GLN A 68 -4.86 -3.66 -14.23
CA GLN A 68 -4.56 -4.44 -13.03
C GLN A 68 -3.74 -3.60 -12.03
N GLY A 69 -3.97 -3.83 -10.75
CA GLY A 69 -3.19 -3.28 -9.65
C GLY A 69 -3.02 -4.31 -8.55
N CYS A 70 -2.22 -3.96 -7.56
CA CYS A 70 -1.99 -4.80 -6.38
C CYS A 70 -2.39 -4.04 -5.11
N PHE A 71 -3.10 -4.73 -4.23
CA PHE A 71 -3.57 -4.22 -2.97
C PHE A 71 -2.82 -4.88 -1.81
N ILE A 72 -2.35 -4.06 -0.88
CA ILE A 72 -1.73 -4.52 0.35
C ILE A 72 -2.29 -3.71 1.51
N HIS A 73 -2.51 -4.38 2.63
CA HIS A 73 -3.03 -3.77 3.85
C HIS A 73 -2.32 -4.36 5.06
N THR A 74 -2.56 -3.79 6.24
CA THR A 74 -1.85 -4.16 7.47
C THR A 74 -2.38 -5.45 8.08
N TYR A 75 -3.69 -5.69 8.02
CA TYR A 75 -4.35 -6.76 8.79
C TYR A 75 -5.19 -7.66 7.92
N LYS A 76 -5.12 -8.97 8.13
CA LYS A 76 -5.93 -9.97 7.42
C LYS A 76 -7.43 -9.88 7.73
N GLY A 77 -7.78 -9.35 8.89
CA GLY A 77 -9.15 -9.23 9.39
C GLY A 77 -9.16 -8.92 10.88
N ASP A 78 -10.28 -9.18 11.53
CA ASP A 78 -10.44 -8.97 12.96
C ASP A 78 -9.64 -9.98 13.81
N GLY A 79 -9.29 -9.61 15.03
CA GLY A 79 -8.62 -10.48 15.99
C GLY A 79 -8.10 -9.74 17.23
N ASN A 80 -7.58 -10.48 18.21
CA ASN A 80 -6.95 -9.93 19.41
C ASN A 80 -5.77 -10.81 19.88
N PRO A 81 -4.51 -10.46 19.59
CA PRO A 81 -4.08 -9.33 18.76
C PRO A 81 -4.53 -9.45 17.30
N ILE A 82 -4.56 -8.32 16.59
CA ILE A 82 -5.06 -8.28 15.20
C ILE A 82 -4.07 -9.03 14.28
N PRO A 83 -4.52 -10.02 13.49
CA PRO A 83 -3.62 -10.78 12.63
C PRO A 83 -3.06 -9.90 11.50
N SER A 84 -1.74 -9.90 11.36
CA SER A 84 -1.05 -9.24 10.24
C SER A 84 -1.45 -9.84 8.90
N PHE A 85 -1.38 -9.05 7.83
CA PHE A 85 -1.53 -9.54 6.46
C PHE A 85 -0.50 -10.62 6.10
N GLU A 86 -0.91 -11.60 5.31
CA GLU A 86 -0.11 -12.76 4.91
C GLU A 86 -0.28 -13.03 3.41
N GLY A 87 0.80 -13.51 2.77
CA GLY A 87 0.80 -13.84 1.35
C GLY A 87 1.28 -12.70 0.45
N GLU A 88 1.05 -12.88 -0.84
CA GLU A 88 1.34 -11.90 -1.89
C GLU A 88 0.26 -10.80 -1.92
N PRO A 89 0.55 -9.58 -2.40
CA PRO A 89 -0.45 -8.54 -2.61
C PRO A 89 -1.62 -9.02 -3.47
N GLU A 90 -2.84 -8.64 -3.09
CA GLU A 90 -4.05 -9.10 -3.77
C GLU A 90 -4.24 -8.37 -5.10
N PRO A 91 -4.56 -9.06 -6.20
CA PRO A 91 -4.83 -8.41 -7.47
C PRO A 91 -6.16 -7.67 -7.42
N VAL A 92 -6.18 -6.44 -7.92
CA VAL A 92 -7.38 -5.60 -8.05
C VAL A 92 -7.54 -5.09 -9.47
N ALA A 93 -8.79 -4.93 -9.91
CA ALA A 93 -9.09 -4.31 -11.19
C ALA A 93 -9.10 -2.78 -11.04
N ILE A 94 -8.34 -2.09 -11.91
CA ILE A 94 -8.33 -0.63 -11.99
C ILE A 94 -9.17 -0.21 -13.19
N ARG A 95 -10.27 0.50 -12.95
CA ARG A 95 -11.25 0.89 -13.97
C ARG A 95 -11.75 2.31 -13.77
N GLY A 96 -12.08 2.95 -14.89
CA GLY A 96 -12.62 4.32 -14.91
C GLY A 96 -11.56 5.38 -14.62
N GLY A 97 -12.03 6.63 -14.51
CA GLY A 97 -11.20 7.76 -14.08
C GLY A 97 -11.11 7.87 -12.56
N ILE A 98 -10.32 8.83 -12.08
CA ILE A 98 -10.06 9.02 -10.64
C ILE A 98 -11.34 9.17 -9.82
N ASP A 99 -12.37 9.84 -10.33
CA ASP A 99 -13.63 10.05 -9.60
C ASP A 99 -14.40 8.74 -9.38
N ALA A 100 -14.60 7.96 -10.43
CA ALA A 100 -15.26 6.65 -10.35
C ALA A 100 -14.48 5.67 -9.47
N PHE A 101 -13.15 5.66 -9.60
CA PHE A 101 -12.28 4.82 -8.78
C PHE A 101 -12.31 5.22 -7.30
N THR A 102 -12.26 6.53 -7.01
CA THR A 102 -12.36 7.04 -5.64
C THR A 102 -13.68 6.66 -4.99
N ALA A 103 -14.80 6.82 -5.70
CA ALA A 103 -16.12 6.43 -5.21
C ALA A 103 -16.21 4.92 -4.96
N SER A 104 -15.73 4.10 -5.90
CA SER A 104 -15.70 2.64 -5.76
C SER A 104 -14.90 2.19 -4.54
N LEU A 105 -13.71 2.76 -4.33
CA LEU A 105 -12.90 2.46 -3.15
C LEU A 105 -13.62 2.88 -1.86
N TRP A 106 -14.14 4.11 -1.82
CA TRP A 106 -14.81 4.65 -0.63
C TRP A 106 -16.02 3.83 -0.20
N GLU A 107 -16.84 3.36 -1.15
CA GLU A 107 -18.00 2.52 -0.86
C GLU A 107 -17.63 1.07 -0.51
N SER A 108 -16.45 0.60 -0.93
CA SER A 108 -15.96 -0.73 -0.57
C SER A 108 -15.36 -0.81 0.85
N LEU A 109 -15.01 0.32 1.46
CA LEU A 109 -14.49 0.35 2.82
C LEU A 109 -15.61 0.07 3.84
N ASN A 110 -15.28 -0.66 4.90
CA ASN A 110 -16.20 -0.92 6.01
C ASN A 110 -16.73 0.41 6.58
N ALA A 111 -18.05 0.55 6.67
CA ALA A 111 -18.72 1.81 7.02
C ALA A 111 -18.40 2.30 8.44
N ASP A 112 -18.14 1.38 9.36
CA ASP A 112 -17.82 1.69 10.76
C ASP A 112 -16.35 2.11 10.91
N ASN A 113 -15.47 1.54 10.09
CA ASN A 113 -14.02 1.76 10.17
C ASN A 113 -13.48 2.82 9.17
N LYS A 114 -14.26 3.23 8.16
CA LYS A 114 -13.78 4.23 7.17
C LYS A 114 -13.78 5.64 7.75
N VAL A 115 -12.60 6.29 7.71
CA VAL A 115 -12.37 7.65 8.24
C VAL A 115 -12.00 8.62 7.12
N SER A 116 -10.96 8.31 6.35
CA SER A 116 -10.50 9.13 5.24
C SER A 116 -9.87 8.28 4.13
N LEU A 117 -9.86 8.82 2.91
CA LEU A 117 -9.30 8.19 1.72
C LEU A 117 -8.54 9.25 0.90
N PHE A 118 -7.34 8.90 0.47
CA PHE A 118 -6.54 9.67 -0.48
C PHE A 118 -6.33 8.84 -1.74
N VAL A 119 -6.63 9.42 -2.90
CA VAL A 119 -6.39 8.79 -4.22
C VAL A 119 -5.62 9.79 -5.08
N ARG A 120 -4.60 9.30 -5.77
CA ARG A 120 -3.84 10.05 -6.77
C ARG A 120 -3.63 9.23 -8.02
N THR A 121 -3.82 9.87 -9.17
CA THR A 121 -3.42 9.34 -10.48
C THR A 121 -2.24 10.16 -11.01
N ILE A 122 -1.43 9.54 -11.87
CA ILE A 122 -0.34 10.18 -12.59
C ILE A 122 -0.47 9.76 -14.06
N ALA A 123 -0.61 10.73 -14.97
CA ALA A 123 -0.61 10.45 -16.40
C ALA A 123 0.80 10.09 -16.85
N LEU A 124 1.00 8.88 -17.36
CA LEU A 124 2.34 8.37 -17.71
C LEU A 124 3.05 9.24 -18.76
N ALA A 125 2.31 9.78 -19.73
CA ALA A 125 2.88 10.57 -20.82
C ALA A 125 3.30 11.99 -20.42
N THR A 126 2.59 12.60 -19.46
CA THR A 126 2.76 14.04 -19.13
C THR A 126 3.27 14.27 -17.71
N GLY A 127 3.17 13.27 -16.83
CA GLY A 127 3.41 13.41 -15.40
C GLY A 127 2.32 14.19 -14.66
N GLU A 128 1.24 14.60 -15.34
CA GLU A 128 0.14 15.34 -14.71
C GLU A 128 -0.53 14.49 -13.63
N THR A 129 -0.80 15.11 -12.48
CA THR A 129 -1.39 14.42 -11.34
C THR A 129 -2.78 14.95 -11.03
N GLU A 130 -3.72 14.05 -10.76
CA GLU A 130 -4.97 14.40 -10.11
C GLU A 130 -5.03 13.82 -8.71
N THR A 131 -5.79 14.45 -7.82
CA THR A 131 -5.92 14.00 -6.43
C THR A 131 -7.36 14.13 -5.96
N ARG A 132 -7.81 13.16 -5.15
CA ARG A 132 -9.05 13.21 -4.40
C ARG A 132 -8.78 12.88 -2.94
N ILE A 133 -9.44 13.61 -2.05
CA ILE A 133 -9.39 13.38 -0.61
C ILE A 133 -10.84 13.34 -0.11
N VAL A 134 -11.23 12.22 0.49
CA VAL A 134 -12.55 12.03 1.11
C VAL A 134 -12.33 11.88 2.61
N ASN A 135 -13.20 12.48 3.41
CA ASN A 135 -13.14 12.38 4.87
C ASN A 135 -14.57 12.34 5.43
N LYS A 136 -14.86 11.35 6.27
CA LYS A 136 -16.19 11.14 6.88
C LYS A 136 -16.57 12.24 7.88
N HIS A 137 -15.59 12.97 8.43
CA HIS A 137 -15.77 13.94 9.51
C HIS A 137 -15.51 15.40 9.09
N ARG A 138 -15.54 15.69 7.78
CA ARG A 138 -15.44 17.05 7.25
C ARG A 138 -16.78 17.56 6.75
#